data_AF-A0A9W6CVJ8-F1
#
_entry.id   AF-A0A9W6CVJ8-F1
#
_cell.length_a   1.000
_cell.length_b   1.000
_cell.length_c   1.000
_cell.angle_alpha   90.00
_cell.angle_beta   90.00
_cell.angle_gamma   90.00
#
_symmetry.space_group_name_H-M   'P 1'
#
loop_
_entity.id
_entity.type
_entity.pdbx_description
1 polymer ?
#
loop_
_entity_poly.entity_id
_entity_poly.type
_entity_poly.pdbx_seq_one_letter_code
_entity_poly.pdbx_strand_id
1 'polypeptide(L)'
;MKRKENPVPTENLSHEATGEEATGENKMDLPAGKMGAGSNERIYVMEDGRLQPFASEDYTVSTLYQVVESFSVECKLVRPEDPSNVVYEGKKPSKKTLPVVVTKKGESLIMESWESLESKPEQLTEAIEVIGVMPVKKIFVLRKNIQKF
;
A
#
# COMPACT_ATOMS: atom_id res chain seq x y z
N MET A 1 -52.14 -46.58 -16.14
CA MET A 1 -53.00 -46.82 -14.96
C MET A 1 -52.14 -46.81 -13.70
N LYS A 2 -52.59 -46.10 -12.64
CA LYS A 2 -52.19 -46.14 -11.20
C LYS A 2 -50.71 -45.77 -10.91
N ARG A 3 -50.31 -44.62 -10.33
CA ARG A 3 -50.74 -43.81 -9.15
C ARG A 3 -50.75 -44.56 -7.80
N LYS A 4 -49.82 -44.17 -6.91
CA LYS A 4 -49.98 -43.81 -5.47
C LYS A 4 -48.56 -43.48 -4.91
N GLU A 5 -48.19 -42.21 -4.69
CA GLU A 5 -48.51 -41.27 -3.58
C GLU A 5 -47.71 -41.47 -2.27
N ASN A 6 -47.12 -40.36 -1.83
CA ASN A 6 -46.26 -40.09 -0.65
C ASN A 6 -47.00 -40.20 0.71
N PRO A 7 -46.35 -39.88 1.85
CA PRO A 7 -46.40 -38.48 2.34
C PRO A 7 -45.10 -37.94 3.02
N VAL A 8 -45.03 -36.59 3.03
CA VAL A 8 -44.15 -35.58 3.70
C VAL A 8 -44.71 -35.36 5.15
N PRO A 9 -44.08 -34.75 6.21
CA PRO A 9 -43.46 -33.40 6.31
C PRO A 9 -42.29 -33.28 7.35
N THR A 10 -41.62 -32.17 7.70
CA THR A 10 -42.02 -30.76 7.92
C THR A 10 -40.77 -29.87 8.07
N GLU A 11 -40.86 -28.61 7.65
CA GLU A 11 -39.94 -27.49 7.93
C GLU A 11 -40.00 -27.02 9.40
N ASN A 12 -38.93 -26.39 9.93
CA ASN A 12 -39.00 -25.01 10.44
C ASN A 12 -37.68 -24.48 11.04
N LEU A 13 -37.46 -23.19 10.80
CA LEU A 13 -36.42 -22.31 11.31
C LEU A 13 -36.44 -22.15 12.85
N SER A 14 -35.28 -21.88 13.44
CA SER A 14 -35.15 -20.87 14.52
C SER A 14 -33.72 -20.35 14.66
N HIS A 15 -33.66 -19.14 15.20
CA HIS A 15 -32.63 -18.11 15.22
C HIS A 15 -31.65 -18.21 16.41
N GLU A 16 -30.50 -17.53 16.26
CA GLU A 16 -29.68 -16.82 17.28
C GLU A 16 -28.97 -17.60 18.41
N ALA A 17 -27.65 -17.37 18.54
CA ALA A 17 -27.01 -16.62 19.64
C ALA A 17 -25.53 -16.99 19.88
N THR A 18 -24.64 -16.04 19.52
CA THR A 18 -23.52 -15.46 20.32
C THR A 18 -22.33 -16.27 20.87
N GLY A 19 -21.13 -15.66 20.68
CA GLY A 19 -19.82 -15.91 21.33
C GLY A 19 -18.70 -16.14 20.30
N GLU A 20 -17.98 -15.13 19.75
CA GLU A 20 -16.89 -14.32 20.38
C GLU A 20 -15.98 -15.20 21.25
N GLU A 21 -14.68 -15.38 21.01
CA GLU A 21 -13.53 -14.48 20.76
C GLU A 21 -12.37 -15.37 20.21
N ALA A 22 -11.21 -14.96 19.72
CA ALA A 22 -10.59 -13.75 19.18
C ALA A 22 -9.17 -14.23 18.82
N THR A 23 -8.64 -13.90 17.64
CA THR A 23 -7.17 -13.86 17.46
C THR A 23 -6.85 -12.80 16.45
N GLY A 24 -6.24 -11.73 16.97
CA GLY A 24 -6.11 -10.42 16.35
C GLY A 24 -5.40 -10.43 15.01
N GLU A 25 -6.09 -9.87 14.02
CA GLU A 25 -5.46 -9.23 12.88
C GLU A 25 -4.76 -7.96 13.38
N ASN A 26 -3.46 -8.05 13.58
CA ASN A 26 -2.64 -6.91 13.93
C ASN A 26 -2.42 -6.05 12.67
N LYS A 27 -3.44 -5.30 12.26
CA LYS A 27 -3.28 -4.21 11.31
C LYS A 27 -2.48 -3.13 12.00
N MET A 28 -1.20 -3.01 11.66
CA MET A 28 -0.48 -1.78 11.90
C MET A 28 -1.09 -0.71 10.99
N ASP A 29 -2.10 -0.02 11.51
CA ASP A 29 -2.58 1.24 10.98
C ASP A 29 -1.40 2.23 10.98
N LEU A 30 -0.95 2.59 9.79
CA LEU A 30 -0.20 3.82 9.59
C LEU A 30 -1.00 4.96 10.25
N PRO A 31 -0.34 5.91 10.95
CA PRO A 31 -1.06 6.99 11.60
C PRO A 31 -1.83 7.78 10.54
N ALA A 32 -3.16 7.64 10.56
CA ALA A 32 -4.10 8.45 9.81
C ALA A 32 -4.04 9.89 10.34
N GLY A 33 -2.98 10.61 9.96
CA GLY A 33 -2.91 12.05 10.11
C GLY A 33 -4.11 12.67 9.39
N LYS A 34 -4.78 13.62 10.05
CA LYS A 34 -5.93 14.38 9.53
C LYS A 34 -5.77 14.68 8.05
N MET A 35 -6.51 13.97 7.21
CA MET A 35 -6.60 14.26 5.78
C MET A 35 -7.36 15.57 5.60
N GLY A 36 -6.65 16.61 5.13
CA GLY A 36 -7.26 17.77 4.51
C GLY A 36 -8.09 17.33 3.30
N ALA A 37 -9.32 17.83 3.22
CA ALA A 37 -10.27 17.45 2.19
C ALA A 37 -9.84 18.02 0.83
N GLY A 38 -9.10 17.25 0.05
CA GLY A 38 -8.76 17.61 -1.33
C GLY A 38 -7.67 16.74 -1.96
N SER A 39 -8.13 15.72 -2.70
CA SER A 39 -7.38 14.67 -3.43
C SER A 39 -6.99 13.43 -2.61
N ASN A 40 -7.42 12.24 -3.09
CA ASN A 40 -7.03 10.93 -2.54
C ASN A 40 -5.55 10.58 -2.84
N GLU A 41 -4.72 11.58 -3.14
CA GLU A 41 -3.32 11.33 -3.47
C GLU A 41 -2.53 11.13 -2.18
N ARG A 42 -1.98 9.92 -2.05
CA ARG A 42 -1.11 9.52 -0.95
C ARG A 42 0.27 10.18 -1.14
N ILE A 43 0.37 11.46 -0.77
CA ILE A 43 1.58 12.29 -0.87
C ILE A 43 2.33 12.27 0.46
N TYR A 44 3.63 12.07 0.39
CA TYR A 44 4.53 12.03 1.53
C TYR A 44 5.76 12.91 1.30
N VAL A 45 6.38 13.33 2.39
CA VAL A 45 7.71 13.93 2.40
C VAL A 45 8.67 13.00 3.13
N MET A 46 9.92 12.91 2.68
CA MET A 46 10.95 12.15 3.38
C MET A 46 11.63 13.08 4.40
N GLU A 47 11.41 12.81 5.68
CA GLU A 47 12.00 13.57 6.80
C GLU A 47 12.58 12.60 7.84
N ASP A 48 13.82 12.84 8.26
CA ASP A 48 14.53 12.01 9.24
C ASP A 48 14.55 10.50 8.89
N GLY A 49 14.65 10.18 7.60
CA GLY A 49 14.64 8.79 7.12
C GLY A 49 13.27 8.11 7.23
N ARG A 50 12.18 8.87 7.31
CA ARG A 50 10.81 8.35 7.36
C ARG A 50 9.93 9.06 6.33
N LEU A 51 9.07 8.29 5.67
CA LEU A 51 7.99 8.88 4.87
C LEU A 51 6.89 9.39 5.80
N GLN A 52 6.69 10.70 5.82
CA GLN A 52 5.65 11.35 6.60
C GLN A 52 4.53 11.84 5.68
N PRO A 53 3.25 11.65 6.04
CA PRO A 53 2.13 12.18 5.26
C PRO A 53 2.27 13.70 5.10
N PHE A 54 2.08 14.19 3.88
CA PHE A 54 2.17 15.61 3.59
C PHE A 54 0.80 16.17 3.18
N ALA A 55 0.37 17.24 3.84
CA ALA A 55 -0.89 17.91 3.53
C ALA A 55 -0.78 18.69 2.22
N SER A 56 -1.74 18.51 1.32
CA SER A 56 -1.70 19.12 -0.02
C SER A 56 -1.86 20.64 0.01
N GLU A 57 -2.30 21.20 1.14
CA GLU A 57 -2.41 22.64 1.40
C GLU A 57 -1.05 23.27 1.75
N ASP A 58 -0.16 22.52 2.39
CA ASP A 58 1.14 23.02 2.88
C ASP A 58 2.17 23.17 1.77
N TYR A 59 3.09 24.12 1.93
CA TYR A 59 4.19 24.33 0.98
C TYR A 59 5.49 23.77 1.55
N THR A 60 6.23 23.05 0.70
CA THR A 60 7.59 22.63 1.00
C THR A 60 8.49 22.80 -0.23
N VAL A 61 9.76 23.08 0.02
CA VAL A 61 10.83 23.07 -1.00
C VAL A 61 11.38 21.66 -1.22
N SER A 62 11.12 20.75 -0.28
CA SER A 62 11.57 19.36 -0.34
C SER A 62 10.86 18.60 -1.47
N THR A 63 11.50 17.51 -1.91
CA THR A 63 10.85 16.59 -2.85
C THR A 63 9.72 15.87 -2.14
N LEU A 64 8.56 15.83 -2.79
CA LEU A 64 7.40 15.06 -2.34
C LEU A 64 7.39 13.72 -3.09
N TYR A 65 6.77 12.71 -2.49
CA TYR A 65 6.68 11.37 -3.01
C TYR A 65 5.22 10.96 -3.06
N GLN A 66 4.72 10.74 -4.27
CA GLN A 66 3.39 10.18 -4.48
C GLN A 66 3.48 8.66 -4.48
N VAL A 67 2.81 8.02 -3.53
CA VAL A 67 2.67 6.55 -3.52
C VAL A 67 1.67 6.14 -4.58
N VAL A 68 2.11 5.29 -5.52
CA VAL A 68 1.28 4.82 -6.65
C VAL A 68 1.06 3.31 -6.64
N GLU A 69 1.94 2.55 -5.98
CA GLU A 69 1.85 1.09 -5.85
C GLU A 69 2.50 0.64 -4.54
N SER A 70 2.15 -0.56 -4.04
CA SER A 70 2.62 -1.12 -2.78
C SER A 70 2.74 -2.64 -2.92
N PHE A 71 3.79 -3.21 -2.34
CA PHE A 71 4.11 -4.62 -2.37
C PHE A 71 4.39 -5.13 -0.96
N SER A 72 3.68 -6.17 -0.53
CA SER A 72 4.02 -6.90 0.70
C SER A 72 5.28 -7.72 0.48
N VAL A 73 6.12 -7.82 1.51
CA VAL A 73 7.36 -8.61 1.46
C VAL A 73 7.16 -9.93 2.18
N GLU A 74 7.41 -11.03 1.47
CA GLU A 74 7.40 -12.40 2.02
C GLU A 74 8.71 -13.12 1.69
N CYS A 75 9.16 -14.00 2.60
CA CYS A 75 10.31 -14.87 2.38
C CYS A 75 9.84 -16.29 2.04
N LYS A 76 10.30 -16.85 0.91
CA LYS A 76 10.01 -18.22 0.49
C LYS A 76 11.31 -18.97 0.22
N LEU A 77 11.33 -20.27 0.50
CA LEU A 77 12.47 -21.13 0.17
C LEU A 77 12.38 -21.57 -1.29
N VAL A 78 13.39 -21.22 -2.08
CA VAL A 78 13.54 -21.63 -3.48
C VAL A 78 14.73 -22.56 -3.64
N ARG A 79 14.77 -23.32 -4.75
CA ARG A 79 15.92 -24.17 -5.04
C ARG A 79 17.11 -23.31 -5.49
N PRO A 80 18.37 -23.71 -5.22
CA PRO A 80 19.54 -22.92 -5.60
C PRO A 80 19.70 -22.69 -7.11
N GLU A 81 19.08 -23.52 -7.95
CA GLU A 81 19.14 -23.41 -9.40
C GLU A 81 18.21 -22.33 -9.97
N ASP A 82 17.30 -21.76 -9.15
CA ASP A 82 16.47 -20.63 -9.55
C ASP A 82 17.31 -19.33 -9.50
N PRO A 83 17.47 -18.63 -10.63
CA PRO A 83 18.30 -17.42 -10.68
C PRO A 83 17.65 -16.20 -10.01
N SER A 84 16.39 -16.30 -9.56
CA SER A 84 15.59 -15.14 -9.15
C SER A 84 15.79 -14.80 -7.67
N ASN A 85 16.51 -13.72 -7.38
CA ASN A 85 16.69 -13.22 -6.02
C ASN A 85 15.44 -12.54 -5.44
N VAL A 86 14.61 -11.95 -6.32
CA VAL A 86 13.35 -11.29 -5.97
C VAL A 86 12.29 -11.73 -6.99
N VAL A 87 11.14 -12.16 -6.48
CA VAL A 87 10.01 -12.59 -7.30
C VAL A 87 8.83 -11.67 -7.04
N TYR A 88 8.26 -11.11 -8.11
CA TYR A 88 7.05 -10.29 -8.02
C TYR A 88 5.83 -11.16 -8.32
N GLU A 89 4.91 -11.24 -7.37
CA GLU A 89 3.60 -11.83 -7.60
C GLU A 89 2.67 -10.77 -8.24
N GLY A 90 2.19 -11.04 -9.45
CA GLY A 90 1.35 -10.12 -10.21
C GLY A 90 2.14 -9.20 -11.15
N LYS A 91 1.74 -7.92 -11.19
CA LYS A 91 2.34 -6.95 -12.13
C LYS A 91 3.67 -6.44 -11.56
N LYS A 92 4.72 -6.47 -12.39
CA LYS A 92 5.99 -5.83 -12.05
C LYS A 92 5.83 -4.32 -11.82
N PRO A 93 6.65 -3.73 -10.95
CA PRO A 93 6.62 -2.30 -10.71
C PRO A 93 6.93 -1.50 -11.97
N SER A 94 6.42 -0.28 -12.02
CA SER A 94 6.66 0.62 -13.14
C SER A 94 8.13 1.09 -13.14
N LYS A 95 8.79 1.10 -14.30
CA LYS A 95 10.14 1.68 -14.42
C LYS A 95 10.21 3.19 -14.13
N LYS A 96 9.05 3.86 -14.00
CA LYS A 96 8.94 5.28 -13.65
C LYS A 96 8.88 5.52 -12.14
N THR A 97 8.73 4.47 -11.34
CA THR A 97 8.65 4.56 -9.89
C THR A 97 9.99 4.20 -9.26
N LEU A 98 10.22 4.70 -8.05
CA LEU A 98 11.34 4.32 -7.20
C LEU A 98 10.83 3.41 -6.08
N PRO A 99 11.59 2.39 -5.67
CA PRO A 99 11.26 1.59 -4.50
C PRO A 99 11.55 2.39 -3.23
N VAL A 100 10.64 2.33 -2.28
CA VAL A 100 10.89 2.73 -0.89
C VAL A 100 10.66 1.53 0.00
N VAL A 101 11.71 1.09 0.68
CA VAL A 101 11.63 -0.02 1.62
C VAL A 101 11.17 0.52 2.97
N VAL A 102 10.02 0.05 3.46
CA VAL A 102 9.53 0.34 4.81
C VAL A 102 9.94 -0.80 5.72
N THR A 103 10.70 -0.47 6.75
CA THR A 103 11.22 -1.46 7.70
C THR A 103 10.25 -1.69 8.86
N LYS A 104 10.40 -2.82 9.55
CA LYS A 104 9.67 -3.14 10.80
C LYS A 104 9.86 -2.08 11.90
N LYS A 105 10.92 -1.26 11.83
CA LYS A 105 11.22 -0.18 12.76
C LYS A 105 10.51 1.15 12.42
N GLY A 106 9.78 1.18 11.31
CA GLY A 106 9.14 2.40 10.79
C GLY A 106 10.10 3.34 10.06
N GLU A 107 11.34 2.92 9.79
CA GLU A 107 12.28 3.64 8.94
C GLU A 107 11.97 3.36 7.47
N SER A 108 12.21 4.34 6.61
CA SER A 108 11.95 4.28 5.17
C SER A 108 13.23 4.56 4.39
N LEU A 109 13.60 3.66 3.48
CA LEU A 109 14.78 3.79 2.63
C LEU A 109 14.36 3.93 1.17
N ILE A 110 14.56 5.11 0.58
CA ILE A 110 14.40 5.30 -0.87
C ILE A 110 15.59 4.68 -1.59
N MET A 111 15.30 3.85 -2.59
CA MET A 111 16.28 3.25 -3.46
C MET A 111 16.41 3.98 -4.79
N GLU A 112 17.54 3.81 -5.46
CA GLU A 112 17.84 4.45 -6.74
C GLU A 112 17.02 3.86 -7.89
N SER A 113 16.73 2.56 -7.85
CA SER A 113 15.87 1.88 -8.83
C SER A 113 15.43 0.51 -8.33
N TRP A 114 14.45 -0.10 -9.03
CA TRP A 114 14.00 -1.47 -8.78
C TRP A 114 15.08 -2.50 -9.09
N GLU A 115 15.88 -2.28 -10.14
CA GLU A 115 17.03 -3.14 -10.46
C GLU A 115 18.08 -3.10 -9.35
N SER A 116 18.30 -1.94 -8.72
CA SER A 116 19.20 -1.85 -7.56
C SER A 116 18.68 -2.69 -6.39
N LEU A 117 17.36 -2.69 -6.15
CA LEU A 117 16.75 -3.52 -5.10
C LEU A 117 16.91 -5.02 -5.42
N GLU A 118 16.66 -5.42 -6.66
CA GLU A 118 16.81 -6.81 -7.12
C GLU A 118 18.26 -7.32 -7.03
N SER A 119 19.23 -6.43 -7.22
CA SER A 119 20.67 -6.74 -7.09
C SER A 119 21.15 -6.86 -5.64
N LYS A 120 20.39 -6.32 -4.68
CA LYS A 120 20.73 -6.27 -3.25
C LYS A 120 19.52 -6.70 -2.39
N PRO A 121 19.07 -7.95 -2.53
CA PRO A 121 17.87 -8.44 -1.85
C PRO A 121 17.99 -8.41 -0.32
N GLU A 122 19.20 -8.34 0.24
CA GLU A 122 19.45 -8.21 1.67
C GLU A 122 18.80 -6.95 2.30
N GLN A 123 18.49 -5.93 1.48
CA GLN A 123 17.74 -4.75 1.95
C GLN A 123 16.30 -5.10 2.37
N LEU A 124 15.75 -6.25 1.93
CA LEU A 124 14.40 -6.69 2.26
C LEU A 124 14.30 -7.49 3.57
N THR A 125 15.42 -7.82 4.22
CA THR A 125 15.41 -8.68 5.43
C THR A 125 14.55 -8.10 6.56
N GLU A 126 14.58 -6.79 6.74
CA GLU A 126 13.78 -6.09 7.75
C GLU A 126 12.59 -5.33 7.16
N ALA A 127 12.31 -5.53 5.87
CA ALA A 127 11.19 -4.89 5.20
C ALA A 127 9.86 -5.54 5.62
N ILE A 128 8.85 -4.72 5.82
CA ILE A 128 7.44 -5.15 5.90
C ILE A 128 6.73 -4.92 4.57
N GLU A 129 7.14 -3.89 3.85
CA GLU A 129 6.49 -3.41 2.64
C GLU A 129 7.54 -2.71 1.77
N VAL A 130 7.36 -2.79 0.46
CA VAL A 130 8.05 -1.93 -0.51
C VAL A 130 7.00 -1.12 -1.24
N ILE A 131 7.11 0.20 -1.16
CA ILE A 131 6.20 1.14 -1.83
C ILE A 131 6.85 1.67 -3.09
N GLY A 132 6.10 1.70 -4.20
CA GLY A 132 6.50 2.38 -5.42
C GLY A 132 6.06 3.83 -5.38
N VAL A 133 7.03 4.75 -5.42
CA VAL A 133 6.77 6.19 -5.37
C VAL A 133 7.19 6.91 -6.64
N MET A 134 6.52 8.02 -6.94
CA MET A 134 6.95 8.97 -7.95
C MET A 134 7.35 10.29 -7.27
N PRO A 135 8.56 10.82 -7.54
CA PRO A 135 8.96 12.12 -7.02
C PRO A 135 8.16 13.22 -7.72
N VAL A 136 7.57 14.12 -6.94
CA VAL A 136 6.78 15.26 -7.39
C VAL A 136 7.20 16.52 -6.62
N LYS A 137 6.80 17.69 -7.14
CA LYS A 137 7.07 18.98 -6.51
C LYS A 137 5.83 19.86 -6.58
N LYS A 138 5.61 20.66 -5.54
CA LYS A 138 4.54 21.65 -5.51
C LYS A 138 5.01 22.95 -6.16
N ILE A 139 4.16 23.53 -7.01
CA ILE A 139 4.44 24.79 -7.71
C ILE A 139 3.33 25.81 -7.48
N PHE A 140 3.66 27.10 -7.59
CA PHE A 140 2.67 28.18 -7.58
C PHE A 140 2.24 28.51 -9.02
N VAL A 141 0.95 28.71 -9.23
CA VAL A 141 0.38 29.14 -10.51
C VAL A 141 -0.26 30.52 -10.33
N LEU A 142 0.36 31.55 -10.91
CA LEU A 142 -0.16 32.92 -10.89
C LEU A 142 -1.07 33.16 -12.08
N ARG A 143 -2.31 33.59 -11.84
CA ARG A 143 -3.28 33.95 -12.90
C ARG A 143 -3.53 35.44 -12.88
N LYS A 144 -3.41 36.11 -14.04
CA LYS A 144 -3.72 37.53 -14.18
C LYS A 144 -5.23 37.74 -14.05
N ASN A 145 -5.66 38.54 -13.08
CA ASN A 145 -7.05 38.99 -13.01
C ASN A 145 -7.31 39.99 -14.12
N ILE A 146 -8.18 39.63 -15.08
CA ILE A 146 -8.67 40.57 -16.09
C ILE A 146 -9.84 41.33 -15.46
N GLN A 147 -9.58 42.52 -14.92
CA GLN A 147 -10.65 43.47 -14.60
C GLN A 147 -11.24 43.95 -15.93
N LYS A 148 -12.53 43.67 -16.15
CA LYS A 148 -13.30 44.33 -17.20
C LYS A 148 -13.68 45.70 -16.65
N PHE A 149 -13.05 46.74 -17.20
CA PHE A 149 -13.50 48.13 -17.03
C PHE A 149 -14.65 48.42 -17.99
#